data_AF-A0A165DMS2-F1
#
_entry.id   AF-A0A165DMS2-F1
#
_cell.length_a   1.000
_cell.length_b   1.000
_cell.length_c   1.000
_cell.angle_alpha   90.00
_cell.angle_beta   90.00
_cell.angle_gamma   90.00
#
_symmetry.space_group_name_H-M   'P 1'
#
loop_
_entity.id
_entity.type
_entity.pdbx_description
1 polymer ?
#
loop_
_entity_poly.entity_id
_entity_poly.type
_entity_poly.pdbx_seq_one_letter_code
_entity_poly.pdbx_strand_id
1 'polypeptide(L)'
;VCGIGGRGCASYLMSLNTFGPFDSVASFNAWMMLRAQSRLGFEGAASLPHRMDDVETRFAHGDLTPRNILVDDNGNLTGVIDWEAAGWMPRHWD
;
A
#
# COMPACT_ATOMS: atom_id res chain seq x y z
N VAL A 1 6.64 4.35 -6.71
CA VAL A 1 6.10 3.58 -5.56
C VAL A 1 7.19 2.65 -5.07
N CYS A 2 7.66 2.84 -3.84
CA CYS A 2 8.83 2.11 -3.33
C CYS A 2 8.83 2.06 -1.80
N GLY A 3 9.60 1.12 -1.24
CA GLY A 3 9.90 1.11 0.20
C GLY A 3 10.91 2.18 0.60
N ILE A 4 11.21 2.25 1.89
CA ILE A 4 12.19 3.19 2.45
C ILE A 4 13.55 3.06 1.73
N GLY A 5 14.16 4.21 1.43
CA GLY A 5 15.44 4.28 0.73
C GLY A 5 15.38 3.86 -0.74
N GLY A 6 14.19 3.84 -1.36
CA GLY A 6 14.01 3.47 -2.76
C GLY A 6 14.05 1.96 -3.02
N ARG A 7 13.98 1.14 -1.97
CA ARG A 7 14.01 -0.33 -2.06
C ARG A 7 12.65 -0.88 -2.49
N GLY A 8 12.57 -2.20 -2.65
CA GLY A 8 11.30 -2.89 -2.81
C GLY A 8 10.35 -2.61 -1.64
N CYS A 9 9.06 -2.60 -1.93
CA CYS A 9 7.98 -2.49 -0.95
C CYS A 9 7.84 -3.80 -0.15
N ALA A 10 7.48 -3.67 1.13
CA ALA A 10 7.05 -4.76 1.99
C ALA A 10 5.58 -4.52 2.36
N SER A 11 4.73 -5.55 2.27
CA SER A 11 3.32 -5.46 2.70
C SER A 11 2.71 -6.85 2.82
N TYR A 12 2.38 -7.25 4.04
CA TYR A 12 1.78 -8.56 4.34
C TYR A 12 0.41 -8.77 3.69
N LEU A 13 -0.32 -7.69 3.40
CA LEU A 13 -1.63 -7.72 2.74
C LEU A 13 -1.49 -7.99 1.23
N MET A 14 -0.43 -7.47 0.64
CA MET A 14 -0.24 -7.50 -0.80
C MET A 14 0.59 -8.71 -1.24
N SER A 15 1.70 -8.99 -0.54
CA SER A 15 2.67 -10.03 -0.90
C SER A 15 3.57 -10.42 0.28
N LEU A 16 3.81 -11.72 0.47
CA LEU A 16 4.78 -12.21 1.45
C LEU A 16 6.25 -11.99 1.02
N ASN A 17 6.47 -11.73 -0.27
CA ASN A 17 7.78 -11.34 -0.81
C ASN A 17 7.80 -9.84 -1.10
N THR A 18 8.99 -9.24 -1.04
CA THR A 18 9.20 -7.85 -1.50
C THR A 18 8.80 -7.69 -2.97
N PHE A 19 8.26 -6.52 -3.33
CA PHE A 19 7.79 -6.21 -4.69
C PHE A 19 8.13 -4.77 -5.09
N GLY A 20 8.09 -4.48 -6.39
CA GLY A 20 8.65 -3.22 -6.89
C GLY A 20 10.17 -3.15 -6.69
N PRO A 21 10.77 -1.95 -6.55
CA PRO A 21 10.13 -0.63 -6.66
C PRO A 21 9.52 -0.40 -8.04
N PHE A 22 8.66 0.61 -8.15
CA PHE A 22 8.00 1.00 -9.39
C PHE A 22 8.31 2.46 -9.70
N ASP A 23 8.63 2.75 -10.95
CA ASP A 23 8.99 4.09 -11.42
C ASP A 23 7.78 5.04 -11.49
N SER A 24 6.55 4.50 -11.42
CA SER A 24 5.32 5.30 -11.47
C SER A 24 4.16 4.63 -10.71
N VAL A 25 3.13 5.41 -10.37
CA VAL A 25 1.88 4.84 -9.84
C VAL A 25 1.16 3.99 -10.89
N ALA A 26 1.24 4.37 -12.17
CA ALA A 26 0.73 3.55 -13.27
C ALA A 26 1.32 2.12 -13.30
N SER A 27 2.64 1.99 -13.21
CA SER A 27 3.31 0.67 -13.22
C SER A 27 2.97 -0.15 -11.97
N PHE A 28 2.89 0.48 -10.81
CA PHE A 28 2.40 -0.15 -9.58
C PHE A 28 0.95 -0.65 -9.70
N ASN A 29 0.04 0.20 -10.18
CA ASN A 29 -1.36 -0.18 -10.37
C ASN A 29 -1.47 -1.33 -11.38
N ALA A 30 -0.61 -1.38 -12.42
CA ALA A 30 -0.62 -2.43 -13.45
C ALA A 30 -0.29 -3.79 -12.82
N TRP A 31 0.72 -3.80 -11.96
CA TRP A 31 1.06 -4.94 -11.13
C TRP A 31 -0.09 -5.34 -10.19
N MET A 32 -0.78 -4.38 -9.57
CA MET A 32 -1.96 -4.65 -8.72
C MET A 32 -3.11 -5.28 -9.49
N MET A 33 -3.42 -4.78 -10.69
CA MET A 33 -4.48 -5.32 -11.55
C MET A 33 -4.21 -6.77 -11.94
N LEU A 34 -2.97 -7.10 -12.31
CA LEU A 34 -2.59 -8.47 -12.64
C LEU A 34 -2.87 -9.43 -11.47
N ARG A 35 -2.56 -9.00 -10.23
CA ARG A 35 -2.82 -9.78 -9.02
C ARG A 35 -4.31 -9.88 -8.70
N ALA A 36 -5.05 -8.78 -8.84
CA ALA A 36 -6.49 -8.76 -8.62
C ALA A 36 -7.21 -9.72 -9.59
N GLN A 37 -6.86 -9.67 -10.88
CA GLN A 37 -7.37 -10.61 -11.89
C GLN A 37 -7.04 -12.06 -11.55
N SER A 38 -5.81 -12.34 -11.09
CA SER A 38 -5.43 -13.69 -10.65
C SER A 38 -6.23 -14.18 -9.45
N ARG A 39 -6.71 -13.30 -8.57
CA ARG A 39 -7.51 -13.67 -7.39
C ARG A 39 -9.02 -13.78 -7.69
N LEU A 40 -9.53 -12.93 -8.59
CA LEU A 40 -10.95 -12.84 -8.91
C LEU A 40 -11.38 -13.71 -10.11
N GLY A 41 -10.43 -14.17 -10.92
CA GLY A 41 -10.71 -14.84 -12.20
C GLY A 41 -11.20 -13.88 -13.29
N PHE A 42 -11.43 -14.40 -14.49
CA PHE A 42 -11.81 -13.60 -15.67
C PHE A 42 -13.15 -12.87 -15.50
N GLU A 43 -14.14 -13.49 -14.85
CA GLU A 43 -15.47 -12.90 -14.68
C GLU A 43 -15.47 -11.69 -13.70
N GLY A 44 -14.60 -11.70 -12.69
CA GLY A 44 -14.46 -10.61 -11.73
C GLY A 44 -13.56 -9.47 -12.21
N ALA A 45 -12.89 -9.59 -13.36
CA ALA A 45 -12.02 -8.54 -13.87
C ALA A 45 -12.79 -7.31 -14.38
N ALA A 46 -14.00 -7.51 -14.90
CA ALA A 46 -14.86 -6.45 -15.43
C ALA A 46 -15.45 -5.53 -14.35
N SER A 47 -15.46 -5.96 -13.08
CA SER A 47 -15.95 -5.18 -11.95
C SER A 47 -14.84 -4.40 -11.22
N LEU A 48 -13.59 -4.49 -11.70
CA LEU A 48 -12.48 -3.77 -11.09
C LEU A 48 -12.64 -2.25 -11.30
N PRO A 49 -12.35 -1.44 -10.27
CA PRO A 49 -12.51 0.00 -10.34
C PRO A 49 -11.54 0.63 -11.36
N HIS A 50 -11.88 1.84 -11.82
CA HIS A 50 -10.97 2.63 -12.64
C HIS A 50 -9.67 2.91 -11.89
N ARG A 51 -8.54 2.74 -12.58
CA ARG A 51 -7.20 2.96 -12.03
C ARG A 51 -6.88 4.44 -11.91
N MET A 52 -6.33 4.86 -10.78
CA MET A 52 -5.83 6.23 -10.61
C MET A 52 -4.32 6.24 -10.83
N ASP A 53 -3.89 6.37 -12.08
CA ASP A 53 -2.49 6.17 -12.48
C ASP A 53 -1.60 7.42 -12.28
N ASP A 54 -2.20 8.61 -12.25
CA ASP A 54 -1.50 9.91 -12.20
C ASP A 54 -1.58 10.62 -10.85
N VAL A 55 -1.84 9.88 -9.77
CA VAL A 55 -1.82 10.45 -8.41
C VAL A 55 -0.40 10.58 -7.89
N GLU A 56 -0.15 11.63 -7.10
CA GLU A 56 1.11 11.77 -6.38
C GLU A 56 1.31 10.62 -5.37
N THR A 57 2.57 10.33 -5.04
CA THR A 57 2.89 9.44 -3.94
C THR A 57 3.04 10.20 -2.63
N ARG A 58 2.59 9.60 -1.53
CA ARG A 58 2.82 10.06 -0.15
C ARG A 58 3.54 8.98 0.63
N PHE A 59 4.23 9.39 1.69
CA PHE A 59 4.81 8.44 2.63
C PHE A 59 3.68 7.89 3.49
N ALA A 60 3.43 6.59 3.36
CA ALA A 60 2.36 5.87 4.04
C ALA A 60 2.96 4.87 5.02
N HIS A 61 2.21 4.55 6.08
CA HIS A 61 2.56 3.53 7.05
C HIS A 61 2.46 2.13 6.43
N GLY A 62 1.44 1.90 5.61
CA GLY A 62 1.23 0.62 4.90
C GLY A 62 0.59 -0.50 5.74
N ASP A 63 0.32 -0.24 7.02
CA ASP A 63 -0.44 -1.10 7.95
C ASP A 63 -1.03 -0.28 9.10
N LEU A 64 -1.64 0.87 8.80
CA LEU A 64 -2.19 1.74 9.82
C LEU A 64 -3.50 1.16 10.37
N THR A 65 -3.39 0.37 11.44
CA THR A 65 -4.54 -0.21 12.14
C THR A 65 -4.58 0.25 13.60
N PRO A 66 -5.72 0.16 14.31
CA PRO A 66 -5.80 0.55 15.72
C PRO A 66 -4.78 -0.14 16.63
N ARG A 67 -4.26 -1.32 16.24
CA ARG A 67 -3.22 -2.04 16.99
C ARG A 67 -1.85 -1.37 16.92
N ASN A 68 -1.62 -0.57 15.89
CA ASN A 68 -0.37 0.15 15.64
C ASN A 68 -0.45 1.62 16.10
N ILE A 69 -1.56 2.01 16.73
CA ILE A 69 -1.82 3.35 17.25
C ILE A 69 -1.73 3.32 18.78
N LEU A 70 -0.80 4.10 19.33
CA LEU A 70 -0.66 4.27 20.78
C LEU A 70 -1.51 5.44 21.26
N VAL A 71 -2.22 5.22 22.36
CA VAL A 71 -3.05 6.25 23.02
C VAL A 71 -2.70 6.34 24.50
N ASP A 72 -2.81 7.53 25.08
CA ASP A 72 -2.73 7.71 26.53
C ASP A 72 -4.07 7.39 27.22
N ASP A 73 -4.10 7.48 28.55
CA ASP A 73 -5.30 7.24 29.35
C ASP A 73 -6.45 8.23 29.06
N ASN A 74 -6.15 9.38 28.46
CA ASN A 74 -7.15 10.38 28.04
C ASN A 74 -7.65 10.16 26.61
N GLY A 75 -7.13 9.14 25.91
CA GLY A 75 -7.46 8.83 24.53
C GLY A 75 -6.74 9.69 23.50
N ASN A 76 -5.69 10.42 23.88
CA ASN A 76 -4.90 11.19 22.92
C ASN A 76 -3.92 10.28 22.18
N LEU A 77 -3.77 10.49 20.86
CA LEU A 77 -2.74 9.84 20.06
C LEU A 77 -1.35 10.23 20.60
N THR A 78 -0.55 9.24 21.00
CA THR A 78 0.81 9.44 21.50
C THR A 78 1.89 8.92 20.57
N GLY A 79 1.55 8.01 19.65
CA GLY A 79 2.50 7.48 18.70
C GLY A 79 1.90 6.50 17.71
N VAL A 80 2.69 6.21 16.67
CA VAL A 80 2.41 5.17 15.67
C VAL A 80 3.64 4.28 15.60
N ILE A 81 3.43 2.97 15.66
CA ILE A 81 4.49 1.95 15.68
C ILE A 81 4.33 0.96 14.53
N ASP A 82 5.32 0.09 14.33
CA ASP A 82 5.29 -0.98 13.32
C ASP A 82 5.41 -0.50 11.85
N TRP A 83 6.40 0.35 11.61
CA TRP A 83 6.67 0.99 10.31
C TRP A 83 7.38 0.11 9.28
N GLU A 84 7.47 -1.21 9.48
CA GLU A 84 8.24 -2.09 8.58
C GLU A 84 7.65 -2.21 7.16
N ALA A 85 6.34 -1.93 7.02
CA ALA A 85 5.63 -1.88 5.74
C ALA A 85 5.62 -0.48 5.09
N ALA A 86 6.27 0.51 5.71
CA ALA A 86 6.19 1.89 5.28
C ALA A 86 6.91 2.16 3.95
N GLY A 87 6.38 3.10 3.19
CA GLY A 87 6.91 3.43 1.87
C GLY A 87 6.19 4.57 1.16
N TRP A 88 6.68 4.90 -0.03
CA TRP A 88 6.05 5.85 -0.94
C TRP A 88 4.96 5.16 -1.74
N MET A 89 3.70 5.40 -1.37
CA MET A 89 2.50 4.77 -1.92
C MET A 89 1.59 5.82 -2.59
N PRO A 90 0.63 5.44 -3.46
CA PRO A 90 -0.35 6.38 -4.00
C PRO A 90 -1.04 7.19 -2.90
N ARG A 91 -1.37 8.47 -3.12
CA ARG A 91 -1.90 9.38 -2.07
C ARG A 91 -3.08 8.84 -1.24
N HIS A 92 -3.89 7.95 -1.79
CA HIS A 92 -5.06 7.38 -1.11
C HIS A 92 -4.72 6.16 -0.23
N TRP A 93 -3.45 5.85 -0.03
CA TRP A 93 -3.00 4.81 0.89
C TRP A 93 -2.89 5.39 2.30
N ASP A 94 -3.52 4.71 3.26
CA ASP A 94 -3.89 5.18 4.62
C ASP A 94 -4.90 6.36 4.62
#